data_AF-A0A3P7M431-F1
#
_entry.id   AF-A0A3P7M431-F1
#
_cell.length_a   1.000
_cell.length_b   1.000
_cell.length_c   1.000
_cell.angle_alpha   90.00
_cell.angle_beta   90.00
_cell.angle_gamma   90.00
#
_symmetry.space_group_name_H-M   'P 1'
#
loop_
_entity.id
_entity.type
_entity.pdbx_description
1 polymer ?
#
loop_
_entity_poly.entity_id
_entity_poly.type
_entity_poly.pdbx_seq_one_letter_code
_entity_poly.pdbx_strand_id
1 'polypeptide(L)'
;MSFLERWQRKQHQTTPDTSATEQMLRSQESGLSLGTLAKGKRVVVLGGGDTGVDCIATATRQGAVSVETLEIMPPHPSTRNHATNPWPEWPLIWRSDYGHEEVKVRYGKDPRNFNILTKGFFATPDGKSVAGIKTVGVEWKKSPETGRMELVEVPGTDKILECDLVLLAMGFLGPEKTLLEELNLAADARSNIQTPSGRYSTSVPRIYAAGVVF
;
A
#
# COMPACT_ATOMS: atom_id res chain seq x y z
N MET A 1 1.24 37.35 17.31
CA MET A 1 0.86 36.03 16.76
C MET A 1 2.11 35.27 16.35
N SER A 2 2.22 34.00 16.74
CA SER A 2 3.30 33.11 16.35
C SER A 2 3.24 32.81 14.84
N PHE A 3 4.34 32.30 14.28
CA PHE A 3 4.35 31.83 12.89
C PHE A 3 3.26 30.76 12.65
N LEU A 4 3.12 29.80 13.57
CA LEU A 4 2.10 28.76 13.51
C LEU A 4 0.67 29.33 13.53
N GLU A 5 0.40 30.33 14.37
CA GLU A 5 -0.93 30.97 14.41
C GLU A 5 -1.25 31.72 13.12
N ARG A 6 -0.26 32.40 12.51
CA ARG A 6 -0.44 33.07 11.21
C ARG A 6 -0.61 32.07 10.07
N TRP A 7 0.16 30.99 10.10
CA TRP A 7 0.09 29.91 9.12
C TRP A 7 -1.25 29.18 9.17
N GLN A 8 -1.71 28.74 10.36
CA GLN A 8 -3.02 28.12 10.54
C GLN A 8 -4.17 29.03 10.09
N ARG A 9 -4.11 30.34 10.39
CA ARG A 9 -5.10 31.30 9.90
C ARG A 9 -5.08 31.46 8.38
N LYS A 10 -3.91 31.40 7.75
CA LYS A 10 -3.77 31.43 6.29
C LYS A 10 -4.35 30.18 5.64
N GLN A 11 -4.10 28.99 6.21
CA GLN A 11 -4.70 27.73 5.75
C GLN A 11 -6.24 27.72 5.86
N HIS A 12 -6.80 28.39 6.87
CA HIS A 12 -8.26 28.60 7.00
C HIS A 12 -8.83 29.67 6.06
N GLN A 13 -8.00 30.48 5.39
CA GLN A 13 -8.41 31.51 4.43
C GLN A 13 -8.27 31.06 2.98
N THR A 14 -7.41 30.09 2.70
CA THR A 14 -7.41 29.33 1.45
C THR A 14 -8.61 28.38 1.44
N THR A 15 -9.31 28.32 0.31
CA THR A 15 -10.41 27.36 0.09
C THR A 15 -9.97 25.98 0.58
N PRO A 16 -10.74 25.28 1.43
CA PRO A 16 -10.35 23.96 1.91
C PRO A 16 -9.98 23.10 0.70
N ASP A 17 -8.91 22.29 0.79
CA ASP A 17 -8.66 21.27 -0.21
C ASP A 17 -9.86 20.32 -0.19
N THR A 18 -10.79 20.60 -1.09
CA THR A 18 -12.02 19.86 -1.24
C THR A 18 -11.76 18.55 -1.95
N SER A 19 -10.54 18.17 -2.31
CA SER A 19 -10.24 16.95 -3.10
C SER A 19 -10.98 15.70 -2.62
N ALA A 20 -11.01 15.44 -1.31
CA ALA A 20 -11.77 14.33 -0.72
C ALA A 20 -13.29 14.53 -0.76
N THR A 21 -13.76 15.76 -0.52
CA THR A 21 -15.20 16.11 -0.55
C THR A 21 -15.73 16.13 -2.00
N GLU A 22 -14.94 16.64 -2.93
CA GLU A 22 -15.15 16.61 -4.38
C GLU A 22 -15.04 15.20 -4.92
N GLN A 23 -14.10 14.37 -4.48
CA GLN A 23 -14.09 12.95 -4.83
C GLN A 23 -15.35 12.26 -4.32
N MET A 24 -15.79 12.55 -3.09
CA MET A 24 -17.04 12.01 -2.55
C MET A 24 -18.26 12.49 -3.36
N LEU A 25 -18.32 13.76 -3.75
CA LEU A 25 -19.37 14.31 -4.60
C LEU A 25 -19.32 13.73 -6.03
N ARG A 26 -18.15 13.64 -6.65
CA ARG A 26 -17.94 13.01 -7.97
C ARG A 26 -18.24 11.51 -7.95
N SER A 27 -18.03 10.83 -6.81
CA SER A 27 -18.43 9.43 -6.62
C SER A 27 -19.95 9.26 -6.62
N GLN A 28 -20.68 10.23 -6.04
CA GLN A 28 -22.14 10.26 -6.13
C GLN A 28 -22.63 10.58 -7.55
N GLU A 29 -21.97 11.49 -8.27
CA GLU A 29 -22.33 11.85 -9.64
C GLU A 29 -22.03 10.74 -10.66
N SER A 30 -20.99 9.93 -10.43
CA SER A 30 -20.61 8.80 -11.29
C SER A 30 -21.34 7.49 -10.99
N GLY A 31 -22.22 7.48 -9.97
CA GLY A 31 -22.88 6.26 -9.49
C GLY A 31 -21.95 5.25 -8.80
N LEU A 32 -20.68 5.62 -8.58
CA LEU A 32 -19.69 4.83 -7.87
C LEU A 32 -19.81 5.11 -6.36
N SER A 33 -20.64 4.36 -5.65
CA SER A 33 -20.62 4.42 -4.18
C SER A 33 -19.38 3.73 -3.64
N LEU A 34 -18.55 4.46 -2.87
CA LEU A 34 -17.37 3.90 -2.19
C LEU A 34 -17.72 2.69 -1.31
N GLY A 35 -18.94 2.65 -0.76
CA GLY A 35 -19.45 1.53 0.05
C GLY A 35 -19.77 0.27 -0.76
N THR A 36 -19.81 0.34 -2.09
CA THR A 36 -20.13 -0.80 -2.97
C THR A 36 -19.15 -0.93 -4.14
N LEU A 37 -17.97 -0.32 -4.05
CA LEU A 37 -17.00 -0.25 -5.15
C LEU A 37 -16.60 -1.62 -5.70
N ALA A 38 -16.42 -2.60 -4.80
CA ALA A 38 -16.02 -3.97 -5.13
C ALA A 38 -17.20 -4.91 -5.41
N LYS A 39 -18.46 -4.46 -5.23
CA LYS A 39 -19.64 -5.31 -5.37
C LYS A 39 -19.71 -5.90 -6.79
N GLY A 40 -19.79 -7.21 -6.88
CA GLY A 40 -19.91 -7.91 -8.17
C GLY A 40 -18.62 -7.92 -9.01
N LYS A 41 -17.48 -7.48 -8.47
CA LYS A 41 -16.20 -7.39 -9.19
C LYS A 41 -15.21 -8.45 -8.77
N ARG A 42 -14.30 -8.81 -9.67
CA ARG A 42 -13.07 -9.57 -9.38
C ARG A 42 -11.99 -8.59 -8.96
N VAL A 43 -11.60 -8.66 -7.69
CA VAL A 43 -10.70 -7.69 -7.07
C VAL A 43 -9.32 -8.28 -6.92
N VAL A 44 -8.31 -7.50 -7.32
CA VAL A 44 -6.91 -7.81 -7.08
C VAL A 44 -6.28 -6.75 -6.21
N VAL A 45 -5.61 -7.17 -5.15
CA VAL A 45 -4.85 -6.30 -4.25
C VAL A 45 -3.36 -6.50 -4.51
N LEU A 46 -2.65 -5.42 -4.84
CA LEU A 46 -1.19 -5.46 -5.02
C LEU A 46 -0.51 -5.05 -3.72
N GLY A 47 0.10 -6.02 -3.03
CA GLY A 47 0.77 -5.84 -1.74
C GLY A 47 0.11 -6.62 -0.60
N GLY A 48 0.93 -7.30 0.21
CA GLY A 48 0.51 -8.20 1.29
C GLY A 48 0.73 -7.68 2.71
N GLY A 49 0.97 -6.38 2.90
CA GLY A 49 1.05 -5.76 4.23
C GLY A 49 -0.34 -5.50 4.84
N ASP A 50 -0.39 -4.86 6.01
CA ASP A 50 -1.62 -4.58 6.77
C ASP A 50 -2.69 -3.87 5.93
N THR A 51 -2.30 -2.86 5.14
CA THR A 51 -3.19 -2.17 4.20
C THR A 51 -3.82 -3.13 3.19
N GLY A 52 -3.06 -4.13 2.72
CA GLY A 52 -3.55 -5.15 1.81
C GLY A 52 -4.60 -6.06 2.48
N VAL A 53 -4.39 -6.40 3.77
CA VAL A 53 -5.34 -7.16 4.58
C VAL A 53 -6.66 -6.40 4.75
N ASP A 54 -6.60 -5.10 5.02
CA ASP A 54 -7.78 -4.25 5.12
C ASP A 54 -8.54 -4.15 3.79
N CYS A 55 -7.80 -4.06 2.67
CA CYS A 55 -8.38 -4.05 1.32
C CYS A 55 -9.14 -5.35 1.01
N ILE A 56 -8.56 -6.53 1.28
CA ILE A 56 -9.23 -7.80 0.99
C ILE A 56 -10.47 -8.01 1.87
N ALA A 57 -10.41 -7.62 3.15
CA ALA A 57 -11.55 -7.70 4.06
C ALA A 57 -12.68 -6.77 3.59
N THR A 58 -12.35 -5.53 3.23
CA THR A 58 -13.31 -4.55 2.72
C THR A 58 -13.96 -5.03 1.42
N ALA A 59 -13.16 -5.48 0.44
CA ALA A 59 -13.68 -6.00 -0.83
C ALA A 59 -14.63 -7.19 -0.62
N THR A 60 -14.28 -8.09 0.30
CA THR A 60 -15.11 -9.23 0.69
C THR A 60 -16.46 -8.78 1.24
N ARG A 61 -16.47 -7.84 2.19
CA ARG A 61 -17.69 -7.29 2.81
C ARG A 61 -18.56 -6.51 1.84
N GLN A 62 -17.95 -5.86 0.84
CA GLN A 62 -18.67 -5.17 -0.22
C GLN A 62 -19.31 -6.12 -1.25
N GLY A 63 -19.03 -7.43 -1.17
CA GLY A 63 -19.63 -8.44 -2.05
C GLY A 63 -18.88 -8.61 -3.38
N ALA A 64 -17.54 -8.57 -3.34
CA ALA A 64 -16.71 -8.99 -4.47
C ALA A 64 -17.02 -10.43 -4.89
N VAL A 65 -16.90 -10.71 -6.19
CA VAL A 65 -17.04 -12.06 -6.76
C VAL A 65 -15.82 -12.91 -6.41
N SER A 66 -14.63 -12.31 -6.46
CA SER A 66 -13.38 -12.92 -6.03
C SER A 66 -12.44 -11.85 -5.49
N VAL A 67 -11.53 -12.26 -4.61
CA VAL A 67 -10.50 -11.39 -4.03
C VAL A 67 -9.18 -12.17 -4.05
N GLU A 68 -8.16 -11.58 -4.67
CA GLU A 68 -6.81 -12.15 -4.71
C GLU A 68 -5.78 -11.09 -4.35
N THR A 69 -4.73 -11.50 -3.65
CA THR A 69 -3.57 -10.64 -3.33
C THR A 69 -2.38 -11.14 -4.11
N LEU A 70 -1.62 -10.23 -4.73
CA LEU A 70 -0.35 -10.54 -5.38
C LEU A 70 0.79 -9.99 -4.54
N GLU A 71 1.73 -10.86 -4.18
CA GLU A 71 2.90 -10.54 -3.38
C GLU A 71 4.17 -10.96 -4.13
N ILE A 72 5.16 -10.07 -4.13
CA ILE A 72 6.43 -10.28 -4.81
C ILE A 72 7.39 -11.15 -3.98
N MET A 73 7.16 -11.18 -2.66
CA MET A 73 7.94 -11.95 -1.72
C MET A 73 7.44 -13.41 -1.63
N PRO A 74 8.32 -14.35 -1.25
CA PRO A 74 7.91 -15.70 -0.88
C PRO A 74 7.10 -15.70 0.43
N PRO A 75 6.31 -16.76 0.70
CA PRO A 75 5.63 -16.90 1.98
C PRO A 75 6.65 -16.95 3.12
N HIS A 76 6.32 -16.31 4.25
CA HIS A 76 7.15 -16.40 5.45
C HIS A 76 7.24 -17.85 5.98
N PRO A 77 8.36 -18.23 6.61
CA PRO A 77 8.51 -19.55 7.21
C PRO A 77 7.56 -19.75 8.40
N SER A 78 7.18 -20.98 8.71
CA SER A 78 6.31 -21.28 9.87
C SER A 78 6.93 -20.96 11.22
N THR A 79 8.26 -20.94 11.31
CA THR A 79 9.02 -20.71 12.55
C THR A 79 10.05 -19.61 12.38
N ARG A 80 10.31 -18.87 13.47
CA ARG A 80 11.29 -17.78 13.49
C ARG A 80 12.72 -18.32 13.32
N ASN A 81 13.47 -17.76 12.38
CA ASN A 81 14.90 -18.04 12.26
C ASN A 81 15.68 -17.10 13.18
N HIS A 82 16.19 -17.62 14.30
CA HIS A 82 16.94 -16.83 15.28
C HIS A 82 18.30 -16.32 14.78
N ALA A 83 18.87 -16.91 13.72
CA ALA A 83 20.14 -16.46 13.16
C ALA A 83 19.98 -15.23 12.26
N THR A 84 18.88 -15.14 11.50
CA THR A 84 18.64 -14.06 10.53
C THR A 84 17.57 -13.05 10.95
N ASN A 85 16.75 -13.37 11.95
CA ASN A 85 15.74 -12.49 12.53
C ASN A 85 15.69 -12.70 14.06
N PRO A 86 16.69 -12.22 14.83
CA PRO A 86 16.77 -12.41 16.28
C PRO A 86 15.83 -11.47 17.06
N TRP A 87 15.44 -11.84 18.29
CA TRP A 87 14.77 -10.91 19.20
C TRP A 87 15.72 -9.75 19.54
N PRO A 88 15.26 -8.48 19.61
CA PRO A 88 13.87 -8.01 19.72
C PRO A 88 13.17 -7.64 18.40
N GLU A 89 13.70 -8.06 17.23
CA GLU A 89 13.04 -7.74 15.96
C GLU A 89 11.64 -8.35 15.85
N TRP A 90 10.79 -7.75 15.01
CA TRP A 90 9.49 -8.33 14.69
C TRP A 90 9.67 -9.72 14.04
N PRO A 91 8.92 -10.75 14.46
CA PRO A 91 9.10 -12.10 13.93
C PRO A 91 8.59 -12.21 12.49
N LEU A 92 9.47 -12.55 11.56
CA LEU A 92 9.12 -12.87 10.17
C LEU A 92 8.66 -14.32 10.04
N ILE A 93 7.42 -14.58 10.44
CA ILE A 93 6.80 -15.92 10.42
C ILE A 93 5.47 -15.90 9.67
N TRP A 94 5.04 -17.04 9.15
CA TRP A 94 3.73 -17.23 8.55
C TRP A 94 2.64 -16.86 9.56
N ARG A 95 1.77 -15.93 9.17
CA ARG A 95 0.60 -15.54 9.94
C ARG A 95 -0.60 -15.44 9.03
N SER A 96 -1.75 -15.71 9.62
CA SER A 96 -3.03 -15.38 9.03
C SER A 96 -3.66 -14.28 9.87
N ASP A 97 -4.25 -13.31 9.20
CA ASP A 97 -4.92 -12.17 9.83
C ASP A 97 -6.41 -12.26 9.55
N TYR A 98 -7.18 -11.40 10.21
CA TYR A 98 -8.64 -11.41 10.14
C TYR A 98 -9.17 -11.37 8.70
N GLY A 99 -8.57 -10.56 7.82
CA GLY A 99 -8.97 -10.45 6.41
C GLY A 99 -8.66 -11.71 5.60
N HIS A 100 -7.53 -12.37 5.88
CA HIS A 100 -7.17 -13.64 5.24
C HIS A 100 -8.18 -14.73 5.59
N GLU A 101 -8.52 -14.86 6.88
CA GLU A 101 -9.49 -15.86 7.34
C GLU A 101 -10.90 -15.56 6.84
N GLU A 102 -11.32 -14.28 6.79
CA GLU A 102 -12.64 -13.89 6.26
C GLU A 102 -12.79 -14.26 4.78
N VAL A 103 -11.78 -13.95 3.96
CA VAL A 103 -11.76 -14.36 2.55
C VAL A 103 -11.77 -15.89 2.42
N LYS A 104 -10.96 -16.58 3.21
CA LYS A 104 -10.88 -18.05 3.19
C LYS A 104 -12.22 -18.70 3.54
N VAL A 105 -12.94 -18.18 4.53
CA VAL A 105 -14.28 -18.65 4.87
C VAL A 105 -15.27 -18.34 3.75
N ARG A 106 -15.21 -17.13 3.16
CA ARG A 106 -16.17 -16.68 2.14
C ARG A 106 -16.01 -17.37 0.78
N TYR A 107 -14.78 -17.62 0.36
CA TYR A 107 -14.43 -18.09 -0.98
C TYR A 107 -13.73 -19.46 -0.99
N GLY A 108 -13.46 -20.06 0.17
CA GLY A 108 -12.90 -21.41 0.31
C GLY A 108 -11.39 -21.51 0.04
N LYS A 109 -10.69 -20.40 -0.21
CA LYS A 109 -9.24 -20.38 -0.49
C LYS A 109 -8.55 -19.18 0.17
N ASP A 110 -7.27 -19.33 0.50
CA ASP A 110 -6.42 -18.20 0.89
C ASP A 110 -6.27 -17.24 -0.32
N PRO A 111 -6.42 -15.92 -0.16
CA PRO A 111 -6.30 -14.98 -1.27
C PRO A 111 -4.87 -14.79 -1.80
N ARG A 112 -3.85 -15.16 -1.02
CA ARG A 112 -2.48 -14.74 -1.28
C ARG A 112 -1.80 -15.61 -2.34
N ASN A 113 -1.30 -14.94 -3.37
CA ASN A 113 -0.41 -15.50 -4.38
C ASN A 113 0.98 -14.89 -4.19
N PHE A 114 1.95 -15.72 -3.82
CA PHE A 114 3.33 -15.31 -3.58
C PHE A 114 4.20 -15.45 -4.83
N ASN A 115 5.36 -14.80 -4.82
CA ASN A 115 6.32 -14.86 -5.91
C ASN A 115 5.73 -14.41 -7.24
N ILE A 116 4.85 -13.40 -7.23
CA ILE A 116 4.21 -12.85 -8.43
C ILE A 116 4.60 -11.38 -8.61
N LEU A 117 5.15 -11.05 -9.78
CA LEU A 117 5.41 -9.69 -10.22
C LEU A 117 4.34 -9.24 -11.21
N THR A 118 3.79 -8.05 -10.97
CA THR A 118 2.88 -7.38 -11.92
C THR A 118 3.67 -6.66 -12.99
N LYS A 119 3.34 -6.90 -14.27
CA LYS A 119 4.02 -6.32 -15.45
C LYS A 119 3.21 -5.24 -16.15
N GLY A 120 1.89 -5.21 -15.96
CA GLY A 120 1.04 -4.17 -16.55
C GLY A 120 -0.45 -4.47 -16.43
N PHE A 121 -1.26 -3.47 -16.78
CA PHE A 121 -2.72 -3.55 -16.75
C PHE A 121 -3.26 -3.62 -18.17
N PHE A 122 -4.33 -4.40 -18.35
CA PHE A 122 -5.12 -4.40 -19.57
C PHE A 122 -6.39 -3.61 -19.34
N ALA A 123 -6.73 -2.73 -20.27
CA ALA A 123 -7.97 -1.97 -20.24
C ALA A 123 -9.11 -2.74 -20.93
N THR A 124 -10.34 -2.44 -20.55
CA THR A 124 -11.55 -2.80 -21.30
C THR A 124 -11.53 -2.18 -22.70
N PRO A 125 -12.32 -2.69 -23.68
CA PRO A 125 -12.34 -2.16 -25.04
C PRO A 125 -12.66 -0.66 -25.15
N ASP A 126 -13.39 -0.11 -24.19
CA ASP A 126 -13.71 1.33 -24.11
C ASP A 126 -12.60 2.18 -23.46
N GLY A 127 -11.54 1.54 -22.96
CA GLY A 127 -10.38 2.19 -22.34
C GLY A 127 -10.63 2.78 -20.95
N LYS A 128 -11.80 2.56 -20.33
CA LYS A 128 -12.19 3.24 -19.09
C LYS A 128 -11.88 2.46 -17.82
N SER A 129 -11.85 1.13 -17.90
CA SER A 129 -11.71 0.24 -16.75
C SER A 129 -10.60 -0.78 -16.97
N VAL A 130 -10.11 -1.36 -15.89
CA VAL A 130 -9.23 -2.53 -15.96
C VAL A 130 -10.05 -3.77 -16.32
N ALA A 131 -9.48 -4.62 -17.18
CA ALA A 131 -10.03 -5.93 -17.56
C ALA A 131 -9.12 -7.08 -17.07
N GLY A 132 -7.87 -6.79 -16.73
CA GLY A 132 -6.94 -7.77 -16.20
C GLY A 132 -5.56 -7.20 -15.92
N ILE A 133 -4.71 -8.04 -15.32
CA ILE A 133 -3.33 -7.75 -15.00
C ILE A 133 -2.41 -8.79 -15.67
N LYS A 134 -1.36 -8.33 -16.35
CA LYS A 134 -0.25 -9.19 -16.78
C LYS A 134 0.66 -9.45 -15.59
N THR A 135 0.93 -10.71 -15.31
CA THR A 135 1.80 -11.13 -14.20
C THR A 135 2.87 -12.10 -14.70
N VAL A 136 3.95 -12.24 -13.93
CA VAL A 136 4.99 -13.24 -14.13
C VAL A 136 5.44 -13.77 -12.77
N GLY A 137 5.79 -15.05 -12.70
CA GLY A 137 6.42 -15.63 -11.52
C GLY A 137 7.85 -15.11 -11.33
N VAL A 138 8.26 -14.95 -10.08
CA VAL A 138 9.57 -14.39 -9.73
C VAL A 138 10.22 -15.14 -8.56
N GLU A 139 11.54 -15.11 -8.49
CA GLU A 139 12.33 -15.66 -7.39
C GLU A 139 13.37 -14.64 -6.94
N TRP A 140 13.58 -14.53 -5.63
CA TRP A 140 14.67 -13.72 -5.08
C TRP A 140 15.95 -14.55 -5.02
N LYS A 141 16.97 -14.13 -5.77
CA LYS A 141 18.29 -14.78 -5.81
C LYS A 141 19.34 -13.82 -5.30
N LYS A 142 20.34 -14.33 -4.58
CA LYS A 142 21.46 -13.52 -4.13
C LYS A 142 22.44 -13.33 -5.29
N SER A 143 22.69 -12.08 -5.66
CA SER A 143 23.68 -11.68 -6.65
C SER A 143 25.07 -12.16 -6.22
N PRO A 144 25.75 -13.00 -7.02
CA PRO A 144 27.10 -13.47 -6.70
C PRO A 144 28.11 -12.31 -6.62
N GLU A 145 27.87 -11.24 -7.38
CA GLU A 145 28.79 -10.12 -7.56
C GLU A 145 28.64 -9.08 -6.44
N THR A 146 27.40 -8.71 -6.10
CA THR A 146 27.12 -7.63 -5.14
C THR A 146 26.65 -8.13 -3.78
N GLY A 147 26.33 -9.42 -3.66
CA GLY A 147 25.73 -10.02 -2.47
C GLY A 147 24.31 -9.53 -2.17
N ARG A 148 23.71 -8.68 -3.02
CA ARG A 148 22.35 -8.16 -2.86
C ARG A 148 21.32 -9.18 -3.33
N MET A 149 20.10 -9.10 -2.79
CA MET A 149 18.98 -9.89 -3.30
C MET A 149 18.47 -9.23 -4.59
N GLU A 150 18.42 -9.99 -5.66
CA GLU A 150 17.90 -9.60 -6.97
C GLU A 150 16.66 -10.42 -7.29
N LEU A 151 15.68 -9.75 -7.89
CA LEU A 151 14.45 -10.38 -8.33
C LEU A 151 14.64 -10.94 -9.75
N VAL A 152 14.46 -12.24 -9.92
CA VAL A 152 14.64 -12.94 -11.19
C VAL A 152 13.30 -13.48 -11.67
N GLU A 153 12.89 -13.14 -12.89
CA GLU A 153 11.67 -13.66 -13.51
C GLU A 153 11.83 -15.14 -13.89
N VAL A 154 10.79 -15.92 -13.68
CA VAL A 154 10.73 -17.35 -14.04
C VAL A 154 10.11 -17.47 -15.44
N PRO A 155 10.87 -17.88 -16.47
CA PRO A 155 10.35 -17.98 -17.84
C PRO A 155 9.16 -18.93 -17.95
N GLY A 156 8.17 -18.57 -18.77
CA GLY A 156 6.98 -19.39 -19.02
C GLY A 156 5.94 -19.38 -17.91
N THR A 157 6.09 -18.52 -16.90
CA THR A 157 5.10 -18.31 -15.83
C THR A 157 4.25 -17.06 -16.04
N ASP A 158 4.37 -16.43 -17.21
CA ASP A 158 3.56 -15.28 -17.55
C ASP A 158 2.09 -15.68 -17.70
N LYS A 159 1.21 -14.92 -17.07
CA LYS A 159 -0.24 -15.15 -17.11
C LYS A 159 -1.00 -13.84 -17.03
N ILE A 160 -2.19 -13.85 -17.63
CA ILE A 160 -3.16 -12.77 -17.50
C ILE A 160 -4.15 -13.19 -16.43
N LEU A 161 -4.27 -12.37 -15.39
CA LEU A 161 -5.28 -12.54 -14.36
C LEU A 161 -6.41 -11.54 -14.63
N GLU A 162 -7.59 -12.05 -14.96
CA GLU A 162 -8.73 -11.20 -15.26
C GLU A 162 -9.27 -10.54 -13.98
N CYS A 163 -9.49 -9.24 -14.02
CA CYS A 163 -9.96 -8.47 -12.87
C CYS A 163 -10.68 -7.20 -13.30
N ASP A 164 -11.60 -6.72 -12.47
CA ASP A 164 -12.44 -5.55 -12.75
C ASP A 164 -12.12 -4.38 -11.79
N LEU A 165 -11.33 -4.65 -10.75
CA LEU A 165 -10.84 -3.65 -9.79
C LEU A 165 -9.45 -4.05 -9.29
N VAL A 166 -8.53 -3.10 -9.31
CA VAL A 166 -7.20 -3.25 -8.70
C VAL A 166 -7.04 -2.24 -7.58
N LEU A 167 -6.61 -2.71 -6.41
CA LEU A 167 -6.26 -1.87 -5.26
C LEU A 167 -4.76 -1.92 -5.04
N LEU A 168 -4.12 -0.75 -5.00
CA LEU A 168 -2.68 -0.61 -4.81
C LEU A 168 -2.39 -0.44 -3.31
N ALA A 169 -1.87 -1.48 -2.67
CA ALA A 169 -1.51 -1.52 -1.26
C ALA A 169 0.02 -1.69 -1.08
N MET A 170 0.80 -0.88 -1.80
CA MET A 170 2.26 -1.01 -1.93
C MET A 170 3.06 -0.22 -0.89
N GLY A 171 2.38 0.35 0.10
CA GLY A 171 2.98 1.23 1.11
C GLY A 171 3.11 2.69 0.65
N PHE A 172 3.65 3.52 1.54
CA PHE A 172 3.83 4.95 1.36
C PHE A 172 5.31 5.31 1.51
N LEU A 173 5.78 6.34 0.79
CA LEU A 173 7.19 6.73 0.79
C LEU A 173 7.53 7.80 1.84
N GLY A 174 6.58 8.66 2.19
CA GLY A 174 6.79 9.77 3.12
C GLY A 174 5.70 10.84 2.96
N PRO A 175 5.84 11.96 3.68
CA PRO A 175 4.80 12.98 3.74
C PRO A 175 4.72 13.85 2.48
N GLU A 176 3.58 14.51 2.34
CA GLU A 176 3.42 15.57 1.35
C GLU A 176 4.43 16.72 1.56
N LYS A 177 5.04 17.18 0.47
CA LYS A 177 6.12 18.19 0.52
C LYS A 177 5.64 19.57 0.96
N THR A 178 4.38 19.91 0.71
CA THR A 178 3.81 21.23 1.00
C THR A 178 4.05 21.64 2.45
N LEU A 179 3.79 20.73 3.39
CA LEU A 179 3.98 21.02 4.81
C LEU A 179 5.45 21.26 5.16
N LEU A 180 6.36 20.46 4.59
CA LEU A 180 7.79 20.61 4.82
C LEU A 180 8.31 21.93 4.28
N GLU A 181 7.88 22.32 3.08
CA GLU A 181 8.27 23.58 2.44
C GLU A 181 7.72 24.80 3.18
N GLU A 182 6.42 24.80 3.52
CA GLU A 182 5.79 25.93 4.20
C GLU A 182 6.34 26.15 5.60
N LEU A 183 6.68 25.08 6.32
CA LEU A 183 7.28 25.15 7.65
C LEU A 183 8.81 25.25 7.62
N ASN A 184 9.44 25.20 6.43
CA ASN A 184 10.89 25.18 6.24
C ASN A 184 11.60 24.06 7.04
N LEU A 185 11.02 22.86 7.01
CA LEU A 185 11.54 21.67 7.66
C LEU A 185 12.51 20.92 6.74
N ALA A 186 13.63 20.47 7.30
CA ALA A 186 14.56 19.62 6.58
C ALA A 186 14.02 18.18 6.47
N ALA A 187 14.21 17.56 5.31
CA ALA A 187 13.90 16.15 5.08
C ALA A 187 15.18 15.30 5.06
N ASP A 188 15.07 14.03 5.45
CA ASP A 188 16.13 13.04 5.21
C ASP A 188 16.10 12.51 3.76
N ALA A 189 17.04 11.60 3.43
CA ALA A 189 17.13 11.01 2.09
C ALA A 189 15.92 10.16 1.69
N ARG A 190 15.01 9.86 2.62
CA ARG A 190 13.76 9.12 2.42
C ARG A 190 12.53 10.03 2.51
N SER A 191 12.72 11.35 2.49
CA SER A 191 11.66 12.37 2.60
C SER A 191 11.02 12.49 3.99
N ASN A 192 11.50 11.78 5.02
CA ASN A 192 10.96 11.94 6.37
C ASN A 192 11.43 13.26 6.97
N ILE A 193 10.65 13.83 7.88
CA ILE A 193 11.06 15.02 8.63
C ILE A 193 12.31 14.68 9.45
N GLN A 194 13.39 15.42 9.21
CA GLN A 194 14.68 15.19 9.86
C GLN A 194 14.61 15.61 11.34
N THR A 195 14.99 14.67 12.22
CA THR A 195 15.16 14.92 13.65
C THR A 195 16.50 14.35 14.14
N PRO A 196 17.15 14.96 15.16
CA PRO A 196 18.36 14.40 15.74
C PRO A 196 18.08 13.04 16.40
N SER A 197 19.06 12.13 16.36
CA SER A 197 18.93 10.80 17.00
C SER A 197 18.54 10.91 18.48
N GLY A 198 17.52 10.16 18.89
CA GLY A 198 16.98 10.15 20.25
C GLY A 198 16.19 11.40 20.64
N ARG A 199 15.88 12.29 19.69
CA ARG A 199 15.06 13.50 19.92
C ARG A 199 13.96 13.61 18.88
N TYR A 200 12.88 14.28 19.25
CA TYR A 200 11.74 14.54 18.36
C TYR A 200 11.70 15.97 17.83
N SER A 201 12.62 16.84 18.25
CA SER A 201 12.68 18.24 17.81
C SER A 201 13.17 18.35 16.37
N THR A 202 12.50 19.16 15.55
CA THR A 202 12.95 19.43 14.18
C THR A 202 13.99 20.56 14.14
N SER A 203 14.40 20.97 12.93
CA SER A 203 15.22 22.17 12.72
C SER A 203 14.54 23.48 13.16
N VAL A 204 13.21 23.47 13.31
CA VAL A 204 12.42 24.67 13.64
C VAL A 204 12.01 24.64 15.11
N PRO A 205 12.31 25.69 15.89
CA PRO A 205 11.96 25.74 17.30
C PRO A 205 10.46 25.53 17.54
N ARG A 206 10.13 24.69 18.53
CA ARG A 206 8.76 24.33 18.95
C ARG A 206 7.96 23.49 17.94
N ILE A 207 8.62 22.96 16.90
CA ILE A 207 8.04 21.95 16.02
C ILE A 207 8.72 20.61 16.33
N TYR A 208 7.91 19.57 16.45
CA TYR A 208 8.35 18.22 16.79
C TYR A 208 7.72 17.23 15.81
N ALA A 209 8.43 16.15 15.49
CA ALA A 209 7.97 15.07 14.63
C ALA A 209 8.29 13.71 15.28
N ALA A 210 7.32 12.79 15.26
CA ALA A 210 7.44 11.44 15.81
C ALA A 210 6.48 10.48 15.09
N GLY A 211 6.82 9.19 15.05
CA GLY A 211 6.01 8.16 14.41
C GLY A 211 6.17 8.09 12.88
N VAL A 212 5.22 7.42 12.23
CA VAL A 212 5.12 7.43 10.76
C VAL A 212 4.48 8.75 10.36
N VAL A 213 5.21 9.57 9.61
CA VAL A 213 4.72 10.85 9.09
C VAL A 213 4.29 10.61 7.64
N PHE A 214 2.99 10.57 7.41
CA PHE A 214 2.36 10.56 6.08
C PHE A 214 2.04 11.97 5.60
#